data_AF-A0A7C6IU94-F1
#
_entry.id   AF-A0A7C6IU94-F1
#
_cell.length_a   1.000
_cell.length_b   1.000
_cell.length_c   1.000
_cell.angle_alpha   90.00
_cell.angle_beta   90.00
_cell.angle_gamma   90.00
#
_symmetry.space_group_name_H-M   'P 1'
#
loop_
_entity.id
_entity.type
_entity.pdbx_description
1 polymer ?
#
loop_
_entity_poly.entity_id
_entity_poly.type
_entity_poly.pdbx_seq_one_letter_code
_entity_poly.pdbx_strand_id
1 'polypeptide(L)'
;MADIKNEEHRIIIKDRELIDLNGILSVKRFDDEEIDLETQMGGLTIKGENMYMKHLNLEKGELITEGHIKSIYYGEHDEKTRKKEGLLKRLFK
;
A
#
# COMPACT_ATOMS: atom_id res chain seq x y z
N MET A 1 11.16 -19.53 14.79
CA MET A 1 11.18 -18.43 13.82
C MET A 1 10.12 -18.78 12.79
N ALA A 2 9.01 -18.04 12.75
CA ALA A 2 7.95 -18.33 11.78
C ALA A 2 8.50 -18.02 10.38
N ASP A 3 8.36 -18.97 9.45
CA ASP A 3 8.68 -18.76 8.04
C ASP A 3 7.89 -17.55 7.55
N ILE A 4 8.59 -16.43 7.30
CA ILE A 4 8.01 -15.33 6.53
C ILE A 4 7.91 -15.89 5.13
N LYS A 5 6.72 -16.40 4.79
CA LYS A 5 6.39 -16.83 3.45
C LYS A 5 6.58 -15.61 2.55
N ASN A 6 7.69 -15.60 1.80
CA ASN A 6 8.03 -14.55 0.85
C ASN A 6 7.12 -14.75 -0.36
N GLU A 7 5.84 -14.45 -0.18
CA GLU A 7 4.88 -14.44 -1.28
C GLU A 7 5.30 -13.30 -2.21
N GLU A 8 5.49 -13.62 -3.48
CA GLU A 8 5.92 -12.68 -4.50
C GLU A 8 5.00 -11.46 -4.49
N HIS A 9 5.53 -10.25 -4.28
CA HIS A 9 4.77 -9.01 -4.44
C HIS A 9 4.56 -8.71 -5.93
N ARG A 10 3.30 -8.61 -6.36
CA ARG A 10 2.88 -8.49 -7.76
C ARG A 10 1.66 -7.58 -7.85
N ILE A 11 1.70 -6.66 -8.81
CA ILE A 11 0.54 -5.87 -9.25
C ILE A 11 0.26 -6.25 -10.70
N ILE A 12 -0.97 -6.69 -11.00
CA ILE A 12 -1.48 -6.88 -12.36
C ILE A 12 -2.54 -5.80 -12.61
N ILE A 13 -2.38 -5.07 -13.72
CA ILE A 13 -3.33 -4.04 -14.16
C ILE A 13 -3.92 -4.48 -15.50
N LYS A 14 -5.25 -4.47 -15.63
CA LYS A 14 -5.95 -4.72 -16.89
C LYS A 14 -6.79 -3.52 -17.26
N ASP A 15 -6.61 -3.05 -18.49
CA ASP A 15 -7.37 -1.97 -19.12
C ASP A 15 -7.46 -0.68 -18.31
N ARG A 16 -6.52 -0.46 -17.37
CA ARG A 16 -6.53 0.66 -16.40
C ARG A 16 -7.79 0.67 -15.51
N GLU A 17 -8.47 -0.47 -15.40
CA GLU A 17 -9.76 -0.61 -14.71
C GLU A 17 -9.73 -1.65 -13.59
N LEU A 18 -8.95 -2.72 -13.74
CA LEU A 18 -8.85 -3.80 -12.75
C LEU A 18 -7.43 -3.88 -12.23
N ILE A 19 -7.27 -3.91 -10.90
CA ILE A 19 -6.03 -4.22 -10.21
C ILE A 19 -6.19 -5.52 -9.44
N ASP A 20 -5.26 -6.44 -9.65
CA ASP A 20 -5.06 -7.65 -8.85
C ASP A 20 -3.68 -7.57 -8.19
N LEU A 21 -3.66 -7.58 -6.87
CA LEU A 21 -2.50 -7.31 -6.04
C LEU A 21 -2.36 -8.36 -4.94
N ASN A 22 -1.13 -8.79 -4.66
CA ASN A 22 -0.81 -9.63 -3.52
C ASN A 22 0.22 -8.94 -2.59
N GLY A 23 0.66 -9.62 -1.52
CA GLY A 23 1.65 -9.06 -0.58
C GLY A 23 1.09 -7.92 0.28
N ILE A 24 -0.22 -7.83 0.44
CA ILE A 24 -0.88 -6.81 1.29
C ILE A 24 -0.89 -7.27 2.74
N LEU A 25 -0.51 -6.34 3.63
CA LEU A 25 -0.49 -6.54 5.07
C LEU A 25 -1.69 -5.88 5.75
N SER A 26 -2.05 -4.67 5.33
CA SER A 26 -3.19 -3.94 5.88
C SER A 26 -3.74 -2.90 4.89
N VAL A 27 -5.00 -2.51 5.09
CA VAL A 27 -5.63 -1.39 4.38
C VAL A 27 -5.72 -0.23 5.36
N LYS A 28 -5.14 0.92 5.01
CA LYS A 28 -5.18 2.13 5.84
C LYS A 28 -6.37 3.02 5.51
N ARG A 29 -6.67 3.16 4.22
CA ARG A 29 -7.74 3.99 3.70
C ARG A 29 -8.27 3.36 2.41
N PHE A 30 -9.58 3.43 2.23
CA PHE A 30 -10.23 3.04 1.01
C PHE A 30 -11.46 3.94 0.82
N ASP A 31 -11.48 4.67 -0.28
CA ASP A 31 -12.63 5.43 -0.77
C ASP A 31 -12.70 5.40 -2.31
N ASP A 32 -13.60 6.17 -2.88
CA ASP A 32 -13.88 6.21 -4.32
C ASP A 32 -12.78 6.88 -5.15
N GLU A 33 -11.86 7.61 -4.53
CA GLU A 33 -10.75 8.31 -5.19
C GLU A 33 -9.37 7.72 -4.85
N GLU A 34 -9.23 7.04 -3.71
CA GLU A 34 -7.95 6.64 -3.15
C GLU A 34 -8.00 5.32 -2.36
N ILE A 35 -6.98 4.50 -2.55
CA ILE A 35 -6.70 3.29 -1.76
C ILE A 35 -5.28 3.36 -1.22
N ASP A 36 -5.15 3.38 0.11
CA ASP A 36 -3.86 3.32 0.81
C ASP A 36 -3.68 1.94 1.45
N LEU A 37 -2.61 1.27 1.06
CA LEU A 37 -2.25 -0.08 1.47
C LEU A 37 -0.90 -0.08 2.17
N GLU A 38 -0.77 -0.96 3.15
CA GLU A 38 0.52 -1.43 3.63
C GLU A 38 0.84 -2.77 2.98
N THR A 39 2.00 -2.87 2.36
CA THR A 39 2.44 -4.07 1.64
C THR A 39 3.80 -4.53 2.17
N GLN A 40 4.20 -5.74 1.82
CA GLN A 40 5.54 -6.26 2.13
C GLN A 40 6.67 -5.41 1.51
N MET A 41 6.38 -4.61 0.48
CA MET A 41 7.32 -3.73 -0.21
C MET A 41 7.20 -2.25 0.22
N GLY A 42 6.48 -1.96 1.31
CA GLY A 42 6.26 -0.60 1.83
C GLY A 42 4.82 -0.11 1.65
N GLY A 43 4.61 1.19 1.81
CA GLY A 43 3.30 1.80 1.58
C GLY A 43 2.99 1.86 0.08
N LEU A 44 1.77 1.55 -0.30
CA LEU A 44 1.30 1.63 -1.68
C LEU A 44 0.00 2.44 -1.71
N THR A 45 -0.01 3.50 -2.52
CA THR A 45 -1.23 4.28 -2.77
C THR A 45 -1.65 4.14 -4.22
N ILE A 46 -2.93 3.88 -4.42
CA ILE A 46 -3.61 3.84 -5.73
C ILE A 46 -4.60 4.99 -5.73
N LYS A 47 -4.51 5.90 -6.70
CA LYS A 47 -5.48 6.98 -6.90
C LYS A 47 -6.26 6.76 -8.18
N GLY A 48 -7.54 7.10 -8.20
CA GLY A 48 -8.42 6.88 -9.33
C GLY A 48 -9.76 7.61 -9.23
N GLU A 49 -10.77 7.04 -9.88
CA GLU A 49 -12.17 7.44 -9.83
C GLU A 49 -13.04 6.19 -9.77
N ASN A 50 -14.15 6.25 -9.02
CA ASN A 50 -15.07 5.13 -8.82
C ASN A 50 -14.34 3.86 -8.36
N MET A 51 -13.32 4.03 -7.52
CA MET A 51 -12.57 2.92 -6.96
C MET A 51 -13.49 2.12 -6.05
N TYR A 52 -13.58 0.81 -6.28
CA TYR A 52 -14.38 -0.12 -5.51
C TYR A 52 -13.59 -1.39 -5.21
N MET A 53 -13.70 -1.89 -3.98
CA MET A 53 -13.00 -3.10 -3.55
C MET A 53 -13.83 -4.32 -3.90
N LYS A 54 -13.35 -5.11 -4.86
CA LYS A 54 -14.03 -6.32 -5.35
C LYS A 54 -13.75 -7.53 -4.47
N HIS A 55 -12.51 -7.66 -3.99
CA HIS A 55 -12.09 -8.74 -3.12
C HIS A 55 -10.94 -8.29 -2.21
N LEU A 56 -10.97 -8.70 -0.94
CA LEU A 56 -9.86 -8.51 -0.01
C LEU A 56 -9.70 -9.77 0.84
N ASN A 57 -8.49 -10.30 0.88
CA ASN A 57 -8.11 -11.40 1.75
C ASN A 57 -6.77 -11.09 2.43
N LEU A 58 -6.83 -10.54 3.65
CA LEU A 58 -5.63 -10.19 4.41
C LEU A 58 -4.84 -11.41 4.90
N GLU A 59 -5.48 -12.58 5.08
CA GLU A 59 -4.77 -13.80 5.47
C GLU A 59 -3.86 -14.33 4.34
N LYS A 60 -4.30 -14.15 3.09
CA LYS A 60 -3.53 -14.46 1.87
C LYS A 60 -2.78 -13.26 1.30
N GLY A 61 -2.96 -12.08 1.88
CA GLY A 61 -2.41 -10.82 1.39
C GLY A 61 -2.89 -10.42 -0.01
N GLU A 62 -4.11 -10.78 -0.42
CA GLU A 62 -4.65 -10.53 -1.76
C GLU A 62 -5.69 -9.38 -1.78
N LEU A 63 -5.70 -8.57 -2.84
CA LEU A 63 -6.71 -7.55 -3.15
C LEU A 63 -7.03 -7.57 -4.63
N ILE A 64 -8.32 -7.49 -4.93
CA ILE A 64 -8.82 -7.15 -6.25
C ILE A 64 -9.67 -5.89 -6.11
N THR A 65 -9.34 -4.85 -6.87
CA THR A 65 -10.09 -3.59 -6.91
C THR A 65 -10.33 -3.18 -8.34
N GLU A 66 -11.45 -2.50 -8.57
CA GLU A 66 -11.84 -1.98 -9.86
C GLU A 66 -12.12 -0.47 -9.75
N GLY A 67 -11.95 0.24 -10.85
CA GLY A 67 -12.09 1.70 -10.93
C GLY A 67 -11.11 2.28 -11.94
N HIS A 68 -11.30 3.54 -12.32
CA HIS A 68 -10.42 4.16 -13.32
C HIS A 68 -9.13 4.67 -12.67
N ILE A 69 -8.02 3.98 -12.93
CA ILE A 69 -6.75 4.19 -12.22
C ILE A 69 -6.05 5.44 -12.75
N LYS A 70 -5.74 6.44 -11.92
CA LYS A 70 -4.97 7.63 -12.31
C LYS A 70 -3.48 7.52 -12.00
N SER A 71 -3.14 6.97 -10.85
CA SER A 71 -1.75 6.79 -10.45
C SER A 71 -1.60 5.66 -9.44
N ILE A 72 -0.40 5.07 -9.43
CA ILE A 72 0.03 4.09 -8.43
C ILE A 72 1.43 4.50 -8.02
N TYR A 73 1.68 4.64 -6.72
CA TYR A 73 3.00 4.97 -6.20
C TYR A 73 3.29 4.27 -4.89
N TYR A 74 4.55 3.87 -4.72
CA TYR A 74 5.07 3.39 -3.45
C TYR A 74 5.59 4.57 -2.62
N GLY A 75 5.27 4.57 -1.33
CA GLY A 75 5.80 5.49 -0.33
C GLY A 75 6.64 4.76 0.71
N GLU A 76 7.70 5.41 1.20
CA GLU A 76 8.39 4.92 2.40
C GLU A 76 7.43 5.05 3.60
N HIS A 77 7.19 3.94 4.31
CA HIS A 77 6.61 4.02 5.65
C HIS A 77 7.67 4.67 6.54
N ASP A 78 7.35 5.84 7.04
CA ASP A 78 8.32 6.84 7.47
C ASP A 78 8.91 6.52 8.86
N GLU A 79 9.74 5.47 8.96
CA GLU A 79 10.53 5.21 10.18
C GLU A 79 11.63 6.28 10.38
N LYS A 80 12.01 7.00 9.31
CA LYS A 80 13.07 8.02 9.34
C LYS A 80 12.60 9.34 9.96
N THR A 81 11.32 9.68 9.89
CA THR A 81 10.80 10.93 10.47
C THR A 81 10.82 10.93 12.00
N ARG A 82 10.61 9.78 12.67
CA ARG A 82 10.81 9.67 14.14
C ARG A 82 12.26 9.89 14.58
N LYS A 83 13.25 9.54 13.75
CA LYS A 83 14.68 9.76 14.08
C LYS A 83 15.14 11.20 13.84
N LYS A 84 14.59 11.90 12.85
CA LYS A 84 14.98 13.29 12.55
C LYS A 84 14.57 14.28 13.64
N GLU A 85 13.40 14.10 14.26
CA GLU A 85 12.98 14.97 15.39
C GLU A 85 13.95 14.94 16.59
N GLY A 86 14.59 13.79 16.85
CA GLY A 86 15.53 13.61 17.95
C GLY A 86 16.91 14.22 17.72
N LEU A 87 17.35 14.33 16.46
CA LEU A 87 18.66 14.88 16.10
C LEU A 87 18.69 16.40 16.14
N LEU A 88 17.60 17.06 15.73
CA LEU A 88 17.50 18.52 15.73
C LEU A 88 17.37 19.08 17.16
N LYS A 89 16.70 18.37 18.07
CA LYS A 89 16.59 18.76 19.49
C LYS A 89 17.93 18.80 20.25
N ARG A 90 18.97 18.10 19.77
CA ARG A 90 20.28 18.06 20.43
C ARG A 90 21.22 19.20 20.02
N LEU A 91 20.90 19.93 18.94
CA LEU A 91 21.73 21.02 18.42
C LEU A 91 21.33 22.40 18.95
N PHE A 92 20.17 22.52 19.60
CA PHE A 92 19.67 23.78 20.18
C PHE A 92 19.67 23.78 21.72
N LYS A 93 20.54 22.98 22.34
CA LYS A 93 20.88 23.09 23.77
C LYS A 93 22.35 23.42 23.92
#